data_AF-A0A0V8JKA7-F1
#
_entry.id   AF-A0A0V8JKA7-F1
#
_cell.length_a   1.000
_cell.length_b   1.000
_cell.length_c   1.000
_cell.angle_alpha   90.00
_cell.angle_beta   90.00
_cell.angle_gamma   90.00
#
_symmetry.space_group_name_H-M   'P 1'
#
loop_
_entity.id
_entity.type
_entity.pdbx_description
1 polymer ?
#
loop_
_entity_poly.entity_id
_entity_poly.type
_entity_poly.pdbx_seq_one_letter_code
_entity_poly.pdbx_strand_id
1 'polypeptide(L)'
;MVTSCESDIDGSISMFILRELAKGNAPYLGDLVHIDEEKNSAVFWHCGAGAYSLARPDTGATAGVHPNRKIGLAMDFGLKAGEVTIFRVSHRPGGYRLSFTKLIY
;
A
#
# COMPACT_ATOMS: atom_id res chain seq x y z
N MET A 1 -8.46 -7.07 -9.58
CA MET A 1 -8.68 -5.74 -10.18
C MET A 1 -7.88 -4.74 -9.35
N VAL A 2 -7.24 -3.75 -9.98
CA VAL A 2 -6.51 -2.69 -9.27
C VAL A 2 -7.42 -1.47 -9.16
N THR A 3 -7.55 -0.94 -7.95
CA THR A 3 -8.34 0.26 -7.65
C THR A 3 -7.55 1.11 -6.67
N SER A 4 -7.57 2.44 -6.83
CA SER A 4 -6.98 3.36 -5.86
C SER A 4 -8.05 4.15 -5.14
N CYS A 5 -7.72 4.58 -3.92
CA CYS A 5 -8.49 5.56 -3.19
C CYS A 5 -8.10 6.98 -3.63
N GLU A 6 -8.89 7.97 -3.20
CA GLU A 6 -8.66 9.42 -3.43
C GLU A 6 -8.46 9.84 -4.89
N SER A 7 -8.86 8.99 -5.84
CA SER A 7 -8.59 9.20 -7.28
C SER A 7 -7.09 9.32 -7.60
N ASP A 8 -6.21 8.64 -6.85
CA ASP A 8 -4.78 8.59 -7.18
C ASP A 8 -4.56 7.72 -8.44
N ILE A 9 -4.65 8.36 -9.61
CA ILE A 9 -4.49 7.72 -10.91
C ILE A 9 -3.08 7.15 -11.05
N ASP A 10 -2.06 7.94 -10.74
CA ASP A 10 -0.67 7.49 -10.83
C ASP A 10 -0.40 6.33 -9.85
N GLY A 11 -1.06 6.33 -8.68
CA GLY A 11 -1.00 5.24 -7.70
C GLY A 11 -1.63 3.96 -8.25
N SER A 12 -2.77 4.08 -8.95
CA SER A 12 -3.40 2.94 -9.64
C SER A 12 -2.50 2.37 -10.75
N ILE A 13 -1.82 3.22 -11.53
CA ILE A 13 -0.85 2.82 -12.55
C ILE A 13 0.33 2.11 -11.89
N SER A 14 0.84 2.66 -10.79
CA SER A 14 1.95 2.07 -10.01
C SER A 14 1.60 0.66 -9.53
N MET A 15 0.42 0.50 -8.93
CA MET A 15 -0.08 -0.79 -8.47
C MET A 15 -0.31 -1.77 -9.61
N PHE A 16 -0.83 -1.32 -10.74
CA PHE A 16 -1.03 -2.16 -11.93
C PHE A 16 0.30 -2.72 -12.43
N ILE A 17 1.29 -1.86 -12.66
CA ILE A 17 2.63 -2.29 -13.11
C ILE A 17 3.24 -3.26 -12.09
N LEU A 18 3.19 -2.92 -10.79
CA LEU A 18 3.77 -3.77 -9.74
C LEU A 18 3.10 -5.15 -9.68
N ARG A 19 1.77 -5.21 -9.84
CA ARG A 19 1.02 -6.48 -9.90
C ARG A 19 1.49 -7.36 -11.07
N GLU A 20 1.67 -6.77 -12.25
CA GLU A 20 2.12 -7.52 -13.43
C GLU A 20 3.54 -8.07 -13.23
N LEU A 21 4.45 -7.25 -12.68
CA LEU A 21 5.81 -7.68 -12.33
C LEU A 21 5.83 -8.76 -11.24
N ALA A 22 4.91 -8.68 -10.27
CA ALA A 22 4.76 -9.63 -9.19
C ALA A 22 3.94 -10.88 -9.57
N LYS A 23 3.74 -11.14 -10.87
CA LYS A 23 3.00 -12.31 -11.40
C LYS A 23 1.58 -12.43 -10.81
N GLY A 24 0.89 -11.31 -10.68
CA GLY A 24 -0.50 -11.24 -10.25
C GLY A 24 -0.72 -11.14 -8.74
N ASN A 25 0.35 -11.15 -7.93
CA ASN A 25 0.23 -10.91 -6.48
C ASN A 25 -0.35 -9.51 -6.19
N ALA A 26 -1.16 -9.42 -5.13
CA ALA A 26 -1.87 -8.19 -4.80
C ALA A 26 -0.89 -7.08 -4.36
N PRO A 27 -0.93 -5.89 -4.98
CA PRO A 27 -0.23 -4.72 -4.48
C PRO A 27 -0.98 -4.10 -3.29
N TYR A 28 -0.29 -3.24 -2.54
CA TYR A 28 -0.87 -2.43 -1.47
C TYR A 28 -0.66 -0.96 -1.79
N LEU A 29 -1.73 -0.16 -1.71
CA LEU A 29 -1.63 1.30 -1.72
C LEU A 29 -1.40 1.74 -0.28
N GLY A 30 -0.33 2.49 -0.01
CA GLY A 30 0.00 2.94 1.32
C GLY A 30 0.62 4.32 1.32
N ASP A 31 0.14 5.16 2.22
CA ASP A 31 0.74 6.45 2.56
C ASP A 31 1.94 6.21 3.47
N LEU A 32 3.07 6.85 3.16
CA LEU A 32 4.20 6.94 4.09
C LEU A 32 3.84 7.95 5.18
N VAL A 33 3.42 7.45 6.34
CA VAL A 33 2.88 8.29 7.42
C VAL A 33 3.90 8.64 8.49
N HIS A 34 4.97 7.85 8.63
CA HIS A 34 6.03 8.10 9.60
C HIS A 34 7.36 7.48 9.17
N ILE A 35 8.46 8.17 9.49
CA ILE A 35 9.82 7.66 9.37
C ILE A 35 10.46 7.78 10.75
N ASP A 36 11.01 6.68 11.25
CA ASP A 36 11.77 6.61 12.50
C ASP A 36 13.23 6.27 12.13
N GLU A 37 14.09 7.29 12.14
CA GLU A 37 15.49 7.16 11.76
C GLU A 37 16.30 6.38 12.81
N GLU A 38 15.96 6.50 14.10
CA GLU A 38 16.63 5.75 15.18
C GLU A 38 16.41 4.25 15.04
N LYS A 39 15.20 3.86 14.62
CA LYS A 39 14.85 2.46 14.34
C LYS A 39 15.10 2.03 12.90
N ASN A 40 15.56 2.94 12.03
CA ASN A 40 15.69 2.71 10.58
C ASN A 40 14.41 2.08 9.97
N SER A 41 13.26 2.66 10.27
CA SER A 41 11.96 2.10 9.90
C SER A 41 11.00 3.15 9.34
N ALA A 42 10.02 2.69 8.58
CA ALA A 42 8.98 3.51 8.00
C ALA A 42 7.62 2.85 8.22
N VAL A 43 6.61 3.66 8.53
CA VAL A 43 5.23 3.19 8.69
C VAL A 43 4.43 3.57 7.44
N PHE A 44 3.83 2.55 6.84
CA PHE A 44 2.88 2.71 5.74
C PHE A 44 1.47 2.38 6.21
N TRP A 45 0.51 3.19 5.79
CA TRP A 45 -0.88 3.03 6.20
C TRP A 45 -1.84 3.54 5.12
N HIS A 46 -3.07 3.05 5.11
CA HIS A 46 -4.12 3.57 4.23
C HIS A 46 -5.48 3.55 4.95
N CYS A 47 -6.47 4.27 4.43
CA CYS A 47 -7.83 4.40 4.96
C CYS A 47 -8.66 3.10 5.13
N GLY A 48 -8.10 1.92 4.79
CA GLY A 48 -8.77 0.62 4.93
C GLY A 48 -8.95 -0.14 3.62
N ALA A 49 -8.43 0.35 2.50
CA ALA A 49 -8.42 -0.36 1.23
C ALA A 49 -7.19 -1.28 1.15
N GLY A 50 -7.43 -2.60 1.17
CA GLY A 50 -6.36 -3.59 1.07
C GLY A 50 -6.90 -4.99 0.77
N ALA A 51 -6.14 -5.76 -0.02
CA ALA A 51 -6.52 -7.13 -0.36
C ALA A 51 -6.30 -8.07 0.84
N TYR A 52 -7.28 -8.93 1.14
CA TYR A 52 -7.23 -9.85 2.30
C TYR A 52 -6.05 -10.82 2.25
N SER A 53 -5.58 -11.14 1.04
CA SER A 53 -4.39 -11.97 0.83
C SER A 53 -3.10 -11.38 1.41
N LEU A 54 -3.09 -10.09 1.78
CA LEU A 54 -1.95 -9.40 2.37
C LEU A 54 -1.97 -9.36 3.89
N ALA A 55 -3.06 -9.78 4.54
CA ALA A 55 -3.17 -9.76 5.99
C ALA A 55 -2.22 -10.77 6.65
N ARG A 56 -1.62 -10.38 7.78
CA ARG A 56 -0.80 -11.26 8.60
C ARG A 56 -1.60 -12.49 9.04
N PRO A 57 -1.02 -13.70 9.04
CA PRO A 57 -1.80 -14.93 9.18
C PRO A 57 -2.39 -15.14 10.58
N ASP A 58 -1.77 -14.57 11.61
CA ASP A 58 -2.14 -14.73 13.01
C ASP A 58 -3.34 -13.88 13.44
N THR A 59 -3.58 -12.73 12.80
CA THR A 59 -4.76 -11.90 13.06
C THR A 59 -5.78 -11.93 11.92
N GLY A 60 -5.35 -12.21 10.69
CA GLY A 60 -6.19 -12.14 9.50
C GLY A 60 -6.70 -10.73 9.18
N ALA A 61 -7.58 -10.64 8.19
CA ALA A 61 -8.27 -9.41 7.81
C ALA A 61 -9.61 -9.30 8.57
N THR A 62 -9.85 -8.17 9.22
CA THR A 62 -11.09 -7.96 9.98
C THR A 62 -11.88 -6.75 9.46
N ALA A 63 -13.19 -6.77 9.69
CA ALA A 63 -14.05 -5.64 9.42
C ALA A 63 -13.91 -4.61 10.54
N GLY A 64 -13.45 -3.42 10.19
CA GLY A 64 -13.37 -2.24 11.06
C GLY A 64 -14.27 -1.11 10.57
N VAL A 65 -14.23 0.00 11.30
CA VAL A 65 -14.84 1.27 10.88
C VAL A 65 -13.77 2.18 10.29
N HIS A 66 -14.14 3.06 9.35
CA HIS A 66 -13.15 3.98 8.78
C HIS A 66 -12.41 4.73 9.91
N PRO A 67 -11.07 4.65 9.98
CA PRO A 67 -10.29 5.06 11.15
C PRO A 67 -10.41 6.56 11.46
N ASN A 68 -10.40 7.42 10.43
CA ASN A 68 -10.55 8.86 10.60
C ASN A 68 -12.03 9.33 10.60
N ARG A 69 -12.84 8.84 9.65
CA ARG A 69 -14.22 9.30 9.43
C ARG A 69 -15.27 8.65 10.33
N LYS A 70 -14.95 7.52 10.96
CA LYS A 70 -15.85 6.73 11.83
C LYS A 70 -17.16 6.32 11.16
N ILE A 71 -17.12 6.08 9.84
CA ILE A 71 -18.26 5.65 9.02
C ILE A 71 -17.85 4.50 8.12
N GLY A 72 -18.80 3.65 7.73
CA GLY A 72 -18.60 2.60 6.74
C GLY A 72 -17.62 1.49 7.15
N LEU A 73 -17.55 0.47 6.29
CA LEU A 73 -16.63 -0.66 6.44
C LEU A 73 -15.22 -0.26 5.98
N ALA A 74 -14.23 -0.51 6.83
CA ALA A 74 -12.81 -0.46 6.47
C ALA A 74 -12.18 -1.82 6.77
N MET A 75 -11.20 -2.23 5.99
CA MET A 75 -10.41 -3.41 6.35
C MET A 75 -9.36 -3.04 7.37
N ASP A 76 -9.32 -3.78 8.48
CA ASP A 76 -8.38 -3.59 9.57
C ASP A 76 -7.52 -4.84 9.74
N PHE A 77 -6.24 -4.70 9.42
CA PHE A 77 -5.21 -5.72 9.60
C PHE A 77 -3.79 -5.16 9.47
N GLY A 78 -2.84 -5.86 10.09
CA GLY A 78 -1.41 -5.72 9.77
C GLY A 78 -1.03 -6.54 8.53
N LEU A 79 -0.03 -6.10 7.78
CA LEU A 79 0.48 -6.82 6.60
C LEU A 79 1.27 -8.08 7.02
N LYS A 80 1.42 -9.04 6.12
CA LYS A 80 2.39 -10.15 6.29
C LYS A 80 3.82 -9.62 6.30
N ALA A 81 4.66 -10.14 7.19
CA ALA A 81 6.09 -9.90 7.17
C ALA A 81 6.74 -10.48 5.89
N GLY A 82 7.83 -9.87 5.44
CA GLY A 82 8.63 -10.29 4.30
C GLY A 82 9.35 -9.13 3.60
N GLU A 83 10.08 -9.48 2.54
CA GLU A 83 10.66 -8.48 1.64
C GLU A 83 9.54 -7.81 0.84
N VAL A 84 9.56 -6.48 0.80
CA VAL A 84 8.60 -5.66 0.06
C VAL A 84 9.33 -4.71 -0.88
N THR A 85 8.67 -4.38 -2.00
CA THR A 85 9.13 -3.34 -2.92
C THR A 85 8.18 -2.15 -2.83
N ILE A 86 8.71 -0.98 -2.47
CA ILE A 86 8.01 0.28 -2.65
C ILE A 86 8.15 0.69 -4.11
N PHE A 87 7.05 1.06 -4.76
CA PHE A 87 7.03 1.37 -6.18
C PHE A 87 6.09 2.55 -6.45
N ARG A 88 6.60 3.61 -7.10
CA ARG A 88 5.83 4.81 -7.42
C ARG A 88 6.19 5.34 -8.80
N VAL A 89 5.23 5.31 -9.70
CA VAL A 89 5.21 6.18 -10.89
C VAL A 89 4.69 7.55 -10.44
N SER A 90 5.38 8.62 -10.81
CA SER A 90 4.95 9.99 -10.54
C SER A 90 5.02 10.82 -11.81
N HIS A 91 3.95 11.55 -12.10
CA HIS A 91 3.97 12.57 -13.14
C HIS A 91 4.68 13.85 -12.69
N ARG A 92 5.33 14.54 -13.63
CA ARG A 92 6.04 15.82 -13.45
C ARG A 92 6.00 16.65 -14.73
N PRO A 93 6.22 17.97 -14.63
CA PRO A 93 6.62 18.76 -15.80
C PRO A 93 7.86 18.12 -16.43
N GLY A 94 7.77 17.71 -17.70
CA GLY A 94 8.83 16.99 -18.41
C GLY A 94 8.66 15.47 -18.49
N GLY A 95 7.60 14.90 -17.90
CA GLY A 95 7.19 13.50 -18.10
C GLY A 95 7.04 12.71 -16.81
N TYR A 96 7.09 11.37 -16.94
CA TYR A 96 6.96 10.46 -15.81
C TYR A 96 8.31 10.10 -15.20
N ARG A 97 8.33 9.94 -13.88
CA ARG A 97 9.45 9.37 -13.13
C ARG A 97 8.99 8.10 -12.42
N LEU A 98 9.77 7.03 -12.55
CA LEU A 98 9.63 5.84 -11.72
C LEU A 98 10.59 5.92 -10.53
N SER A 99 10.12 5.61 -9.34
CA SER A 99 10.93 5.50 -8.13
C SER A 99 10.59 4.18 -7.42
N PHE A 100 11.60 3.43 -7.01
CA PHE A 100 11.38 2.19 -6.27
C PHE A 100 12.54 1.93 -5.30
N THR A 101 12.24 1.20 -4.23
CA THR A 101 13.23 0.70 -3.28
C THR A 101 12.74 -0.59 -2.63
N LYS A 102 13.63 -1.35 -2.01
CA LYS A 102 13.31 -2.55 -1.26
C LYS A 102 13.37 -2.26 0.23
N LEU A 103 12.42 -2.83 0.98
CA LEU A 103 12.43 -2.87 2.44
C LEU A 103 12.19 -4.29 2.92
N ILE A 104 12.49 -4.53 4.20
CA ILE A 104 12.11 -5.74 4.92
C ILE A 104 11.09 -5.30 5.97
N TYR A 105 9.93 -5.95 5.98
CA TYR A 105 8.88 -5.76 6.98
C TYR A 105 8.73 -7.00 7.85
#